data_AF-A0AB39SDC7-F1
#
_entry.id   AF-A0AB39SDC7-F1
#
_cell.length_a   1.000
_cell.length_b   1.000
_cell.length_c   1.000
_cell.angle_alpha   90.00
_cell.angle_beta   90.00
_cell.angle_gamma   90.00
#
_symmetry.space_group_name_H-M   'P 1'
#
loop_
_entity.id
_entity.type
_entity.pdbx_description
1 polymer ?
#
loop_
_entity_poly.entity_id
_entity_poly.type
_entity_poly.pdbx_seq_one_letter_code
_entity_poly.pdbx_strand_id
1 'polypeptide(L)' 'MAQQDETNSSPEHRTTTVEQGRFCVARCTCGWRGPARRARSMARTDAEGHGDGPLA' A
#
# COMPACT_ATOMS: atom_id res chain seq x y z
N MET A 1 14.23 20.90 24.35
CA MET A 1 14.33 20.83 22.87
C MET A 1 15.30 19.67 22.59
N ALA A 2 14.97 18.53 22.03
CA ALA A 2 13.87 18.10 21.18
C ALA A 2 13.32 16.74 21.68
N GLN A 3 12.01 16.58 21.59
CA GLN A 3 11.32 15.32 21.87
C GLN A 3 11.61 14.41 20.67
N GLN A 4 12.18 13.24 20.95
CA GLN A 4 12.46 12.25 19.93
C GLN A 4 11.11 11.66 19.56
N ASP A 5 10.77 11.80 18.29
CA ASP A 5 9.62 11.22 17.63
C ASP A 5 9.56 9.74 17.98
N GLU A 6 8.75 9.39 18.99
CA GLU A 6 8.34 8.02 19.26
C GLU A 6 7.32 7.67 18.17
N THR A 7 7.82 7.65 16.92
CA THR A 7 7.07 7.25 15.74
C THR A 7 6.66 5.83 15.99
N ASN A 8 5.41 5.70 16.40
CA ASN A 8 4.62 4.50 16.42
C ASN A 8 5.14 3.55 15.32
N SER A 9 5.84 2.49 15.72
CA SER A 9 6.40 1.47 14.84
C SER A 9 5.32 0.60 14.20
N SER A 10 4.21 1.20 13.78
CA SER A 10 3.38 0.61 12.74
C SER A 10 4.24 0.69 11.48
N PRO A 11 4.55 -0.45 10.83
CA PRO A 11 5.21 -0.41 9.53
C PRO A 11 4.37 0.52 8.63
N GLU A 12 4.92 1.67 8.25
CA GLU A 12 4.21 2.60 7.38
C GLU A 12 4.03 1.92 6.01
N HIS A 13 2.89 1.25 5.84
CA HIS A 13 2.53 0.52 4.64
C HIS A 13 2.16 1.52 3.55
N ARG A 14 3.18 2.09 2.89
CA ARG A 14 2.96 3.00 1.79
C ARG A 14 2.63 2.21 0.52
N THR A 15 1.34 2.08 0.24
CA THR A 15 0.87 1.41 -0.96
C THR A 15 0.82 2.36 -2.15
N THR A 16 1.26 1.90 -3.30
CA THR A 16 1.30 2.64 -4.56
C THR A 16 0.75 1.76 -5.66
N THR A 17 -0.02 2.33 -6.58
CA THR A 17 -0.46 1.62 -7.78
C THR A 17 0.49 1.92 -8.92
N VAL A 18 0.92 0.88 -9.63
CA VAL A 18 1.76 1.00 -10.82
C VAL A 18 1.05 0.38 -12.02
N GLU A 19 1.24 1.01 -13.17
CA GLU A 19 0.55 0.65 -14.40
C GLU A 19 1.51 -0.13 -15.31
N GLN A 20 1.19 -1.40 -15.57
CA GLN A 20 1.88 -2.23 -16.55
C GLN A 20 1.00 -2.41 -17.79
N GLY A 21 1.14 -1.47 -18.74
CA GLY A 21 0.43 -1.47 -20.00
C GLY A 21 -1.09 -1.35 -19.82
N ARG A 22 -1.83 -2.45 -20.03
CA ARG A 22 -3.29 -2.52 -19.85
C ARG A 22 -3.72 -2.96 -18.44
N PHE A 23 -2.77 -3.22 -17.56
CA PHE A 23 -3.01 -3.70 -16.21
C PHE A 23 -2.46 -2.71 -15.19
N CYS A 24 -3.07 -2.68 -14.02
CA CYS A 24 -2.68 -1.93 -12.84
C CYS A 24 -2.47 -2.92 -11.70
N VAL A 25 -1.33 -2.81 -11.03
CA VAL A 25 -0.97 -3.64 -9.86
C VAL A 25 -0.69 -2.72 -8.69
N ALA A 26 -1.16 -3.10 -7.51
CA ALA A 26 -0.75 -2.46 -6.27
C ALA A 26 0.64 -2.99 -5.85
N ARG A 27 1.47 -2.13 -5.27
CA ARG A 27 2.69 -2.53 -4.56
C ARG A 27 2.77 -1.79 -3.24
N CYS A 28 3.28 -2.45 -2.23
CA CYS A 28 3.60 -1.85 -0.94
C CYS A 28 5.11 -1.68 -0.83
N THR A 29 5.57 -0.64 -0.16
CA THR A 29 6.99 -0.47 0.23
C THR A 29 7.48 -1.59 1.15
N CYS A 30 6.58 -2.28 1.83
CA CYS A 30 6.85 -3.48 2.63
C CYS A 30 7.19 -4.74 1.81
N GLY A 31 7.11 -4.68 0.48
CA GLY A 31 7.42 -5.80 -0.42
C GLY A 31 6.19 -6.57 -0.94
N TRP A 32 5.00 -6.30 -0.41
CA TRP A 32 3.76 -6.87 -0.92
C TRP A 32 3.42 -6.36 -2.33
N ARG A 33 2.84 -7.23 -3.15
CA ARG A 33 2.39 -6.92 -4.51
C ARG A 33 1.00 -7.49 -4.71
N GLY A 34 0.06 -6.61 -5.03
CA GLY A 34 -1.31 -6.96 -5.33
C GLY A 34 -1.46 -7.65 -6.69
N PRO A 35 -2.62 -8.26 -6.94
CA PRO A 35 -2.94 -8.93 -8.20
C PRO A 35 -3.03 -7.95 -9.39
N ALA A 36 -2.83 -8.47 -10.61
CA ALA A 36 -3.03 -7.69 -11.84
C ALA A 36 -4.52 -7.40 -12.08
N ARG A 37 -4.92 -6.14 -11.92
CA ARG A 37 -6.28 -5.65 -12.17
C ARG A 37 -6.31 -4.79 -13.43
N ARG A 38 -7.39 -4.82 -14.22
CA ARG A 38 -7.58 -3.85 -15.33
C ARG A 38 -8.05 -2.49 -14.85
N ALA A 39 -8.85 -2.47 -13.80
CA ALA A 39 -9.42 -1.25 -13.24
C ALA A 39 -8.47 -0.64 -12.21
N ARG A 40 -8.07 0.63 -12.43
CA ARG A 40 -7.26 1.41 -11.47
C ARG A 40 -7.94 1.54 -10.11
N SER A 41 -9.27 1.71 -10.08
CA SER A 41 -10.04 1.76 -8.84
C SER A 41 -9.92 0.47 -8.04
N MET A 42 -10.05 -0.69 -8.68
CA MET A 42 -9.87 -1.99 -8.01
C MET A 42 -8.45 -2.21 -7.49
N ALA A 43 -7.42 -1.81 -8.25
CA ALA A 43 -6.04 -1.87 -7.78
C ALA A 43 -5.80 -0.93 -6.59
N ARG A 44 -6.49 0.22 -6.56
CA ARG A 44 -6.42 1.15 -5.43
C ARG A 44 -7.11 0.59 -4.19
N THR A 45 -8.31 0.03 -4.31
CA THR A 45 -9.02 -0.59 -3.18
C THR A 45 -8.21 -1.72 -2.54
N ASP A 46 -7.53 -2.52 -3.36
CA ASP A 46 -6.59 -3.56 -2.92
C ASP A 46 -5.36 -2.97 -2.19
N ALA A 47 -4.80 -1.87 -2.71
CA ALA A 47 -3.72 -1.12 -2.06
C ALA A 47 -4.16 -0.47 -0.73
N GLU A 48 -5.37 0.07 -0.67
CA GLU A 48 -5.97 0.68 0.52
C GLU A 48 -6.20 -0.38 1.60
N GLY A 49 -6.81 -1.52 1.26
CA GLY A 49 -7.01 -2.62 2.20
C GLY A 49 -5.72 -3.24 2.74
N HIS A 50 -4.62 -3.16 1.99
CA HIS A 50 -3.30 -3.56 2.50
C HIS A 50 -2.63 -2.48 3.35
N GLY A 51 -2.76 -1.22 2.97
CA GLY A 51 -2.17 -0.07 3.68
C GLY A 51 -2.85 0.22 5.02
N ASP A 52 -4.14 -0.07 5.11
CA ASP A 52 -4.90 0.04 6.37
C ASP A 52 -4.44 -1.00 7.40
N GLY A 53 -3.83 -2.11 6.94
CA GLY A 53 -3.46 -3.25 7.77
C GLY A 53 -4.69 -3.91 8.38
N PRO A 54 -4.72 -5.24 8.57
CA PRO A 54 -5.81 -5.81 9.33
C PRO A 54 -5.68 -5.31 10.77
N LEU A 55 -6.73 -4.66 11.27
CA LEU A 55 -6.99 -4.62 12.71
C LEU A 55 -7.33 -6.06 13.15
N ALA A 56 -6.37 -6.99 13.13
CA ALA A 56 -6.57 -8.38 13.56
C ALA A 56 -5.28 -8.98 14.12
#